data_AF-A0A523E9Z5-F1
#
_entry.id   AF-A0A523E9Z5-F1
#
_cell.length_a   1.000
_cell.length_b   1.000
_cell.length_c   1.000
_cell.angle_alpha   90.00
_cell.angle_beta   90.00
_cell.angle_gamma   90.00
#
_symmetry.space_group_name_H-M   'P 1'
#
loop_
_entity.id
_entity.type
_entity.pdbx_description
1 polymer ?
#
loop_
_entity_poly.entity_id
_entity_poly.type
_entity_poly.pdbx_seq_one_letter_code
_entity_poly.pdbx_strand_id
1 'polypeptide(L)'
;MTFLTSKTLPRRTVLRGMGAVMALPFLDAMLPLRAAKKPVHRFQAFYVPNGMAMEYWTPKGEGRAFELSPILEPLAPYRDQLIVLSGIKASWNYIHAGASGSFLTGTTRGGRNEVEIIADVSMDQLLARHFANETQVPSLEL
;
A
#
# COMPACT_ATOMS: atom_id res chain seq x y z
N MET A 1 -8.59 -36.49 -59.50
CA MET A 1 -7.20 -36.82 -59.12
C MET A 1 -6.79 -35.89 -57.99
N THR A 2 -6.57 -36.42 -56.79
CA THR A 2 -6.27 -35.64 -55.59
C THR A 2 -4.75 -35.59 -55.41
N PHE A 3 -4.16 -34.41 -55.54
CA PHE A 3 -2.73 -34.20 -55.28
C PHE A 3 -2.50 -34.16 -53.76
N LEU A 4 -2.07 -35.27 -53.17
CA LEU A 4 -1.51 -35.28 -51.82
C LEU A 4 -0.07 -34.77 -51.90
N THR A 5 0.14 -33.48 -51.64
CA THR A 5 1.50 -32.94 -51.52
C THR A 5 2.10 -33.45 -50.21
N SER A 6 3.07 -34.36 -50.25
CA SER A 6 3.78 -34.88 -49.06
C SER A 6 4.76 -33.84 -48.49
N LYS A 7 4.26 -32.65 -48.14
CA LYS A 7 5.07 -31.62 -47.49
C LYS A 7 5.30 -32.03 -46.04
N THR A 8 6.50 -32.53 -45.75
CA THR A 8 6.95 -32.80 -44.39
C THR A 8 7.47 -31.49 -43.78
N LEU A 9 7.09 -31.23 -42.52
CA LEU A 9 7.64 -30.11 -41.78
C LEU A 9 9.09 -30.43 -41.39
N PRO A 10 10.07 -29.55 -41.69
CA PRO A 10 11.45 -29.77 -41.26
C PRO A 10 11.53 -29.84 -39.73
N ARG A 11 12.30 -30.80 -39.20
CA ARG A 11 12.54 -30.96 -37.75
C ARG A 11 12.98 -29.64 -37.08
N ARG A 12 13.77 -28.83 -37.79
CA ARG A 12 14.22 -27.51 -37.32
C ARG A 12 13.06 -26.51 -37.13
N THR A 13 12.02 -26.58 -37.96
CA THR A 13 10.82 -25.75 -37.82
C THR A 13 10.04 -26.15 -36.57
N VAL A 14 9.92 -27.45 -36.31
CA VAL A 14 9.27 -27.98 -35.09
C VAL A 14 10.05 -27.54 -33.84
N LEU A 15 11.38 -27.71 -33.83
CA LEU A 15 12.23 -27.32 -32.70
C LEU A 15 12.24 -25.80 -32.44
N ARG A 16 12.16 -24.97 -33.49
CA ARG A 16 12.01 -23.51 -33.34
C ARG A 16 10.66 -23.11 -32.73
N GLY A 17 9.60 -23.87 -33.02
CA GLY A 17 8.27 -23.65 -32.44
C GLY A 17 8.13 -24.09 -30.98
N MET A 18 8.91 -25.07 -30.53
CA MET A 18 8.85 -25.57 -29.14
C MET A 18 9.18 -24.49 -28.10
N GLY A 19 10.07 -23.54 -28.41
CA GLY A 19 10.37 -22.42 -27.50
C GLY A 19 9.15 -21.52 -27.25
N ALA A 20 8.32 -21.31 -28.27
CA ALA A 20 7.08 -20.56 -28.14
C ALA A 20 6.05 -21.30 -27.27
N VAL A 21 5.99 -22.63 -27.36
CA VAL A 21 5.08 -23.46 -26.54
C VAL A 21 5.50 -23.50 -25.06
N MET A 22 6.76 -23.29 -24.72
CA MET A 22 7.17 -23.14 -23.32
C MET A 22 6.96 -21.72 -22.79
N ALA A 23 7.01 -20.71 -23.67
CA ALA A 23 6.82 -19.31 -23.30
C ALA A 23 5.34 -18.86 -23.27
N LEU A 24 4.47 -19.41 -24.13
CA LEU A 24 3.05 -19.04 -24.23
C LEU A 24 2.10 -19.50 -23.11
N PRO A 25 2.27 -20.65 -22.42
CA PRO A 25 1.23 -21.19 -21.55
C PRO A 25 1.01 -20.36 -20.28
N PHE A 26 1.86 -19.36 -20.03
CA PHE A 26 1.71 -18.40 -18.94
C PHE A 26 1.31 -17.00 -19.43
N LEU A 27 0.57 -16.89 -20.53
CA LEU A 27 -0.18 -15.65 -20.77
C LEU A 27 -1.25 -15.53 -19.67
N ASP A 28 -1.30 -14.41 -18.95
CA ASP A 28 -2.34 -14.14 -17.94
C ASP A 28 -3.77 -14.35 -18.49
N ALA A 29 -3.95 -14.25 -19.81
CA ALA A 29 -5.19 -14.54 -20.52
C ALA A 29 -5.64 -16.02 -20.49
N MET A 30 -4.75 -16.96 -20.18
CA MET A 30 -5.03 -18.40 -20.02
C MET A 30 -5.33 -18.80 -18.57
N LEU A 31 -5.21 -17.88 -17.61
CA LEU A 31 -5.67 -18.10 -16.24
C LEU A 31 -7.20 -18.12 -16.25
N PRO A 32 -7.86 -19.14 -15.66
CA PRO A 32 -9.31 -19.15 -15.56
C PRO A 32 -9.78 -17.90 -14.81
N LEU A 33 -10.72 -17.16 -15.41
CA LEU A 33 -11.34 -15.91 -14.93
C LEU A 33 -11.95 -15.98 -13.51
N ARG A 34 -11.89 -17.15 -12.87
CA ARG A 34 -12.57 -17.53 -11.63
C ARG A 34 -11.67 -17.84 -10.45
N ALA A 35 -10.36 -17.67 -10.56
CA ALA A 35 -9.56 -17.42 -9.36
C ALA A 35 -9.77 -15.94 -8.99
N ALA A 36 -10.95 -15.60 -8.47
CA ALA A 36 -11.17 -14.28 -7.88
C ALA A 36 -10.20 -14.15 -6.70
N LYS A 37 -9.00 -13.63 -6.98
CA LYS A 37 -8.04 -13.27 -5.95
C LYS A 37 -8.78 -12.33 -5.01
N LYS A 38 -8.75 -12.64 -3.72
CA LYS A 38 -9.31 -11.74 -2.71
C LYS A 38 -8.76 -10.34 -2.96
N PRO A 39 -9.59 -9.29 -2.86
CA PRO A 39 -9.10 -7.92 -2.99
C PRO A 39 -7.90 -7.72 -2.06
N VAL A 40 -6.81 -7.21 -2.62
CA VAL A 40 -5.61 -6.91 -1.83
C VAL A 40 -5.93 -5.73 -0.92
N HIS A 41 -5.77 -5.94 0.39
CA HIS A 41 -5.84 -4.85 1.35
C HIS A 41 -4.53 -4.06 1.32
N ARG A 42 -4.63 -2.73 1.26
CA ARG A 42 -3.47 -1.82 1.31
C ARG A 42 -3.57 -0.95 2.54
N PHE A 43 -2.44 -0.77 3.20
CA PHE A 43 -2.29 0.18 4.29
C PHE A 43 -1.63 1.44 3.75
N GLN A 44 -2.18 2.60 4.11
CA GLN A 44 -1.59 3.90 3.82
C GLN A 44 -1.67 4.77 5.07
N ALA A 45 -0.59 5.48 5.34
CA ALA A 45 -0.51 6.43 6.44
C ALA A 45 -0.08 7.79 5.89
N PHE A 46 -0.73 8.85 6.36
CA PHE A 46 -0.38 10.23 6.04
C PHE A 46 0.11 10.90 7.30
N TYR A 47 1.32 11.48 7.24
CA TYR A 47 1.86 12.29 8.32
C TYR A 47 1.70 13.76 7.96
N VAL A 48 1.11 14.51 8.88
CA VAL A 48 0.99 15.95 8.75
C VAL A 48 1.70 16.58 9.96
N PRO A 49 2.89 17.17 9.76
CA PRO A 49 3.70 17.69 10.87
C PRO A 49 3.11 19.00 11.42
N ASN A 50 3.88 19.66 12.28
CA ASN A 50 3.56 20.97 12.83
C ASN A 50 3.09 21.98 11.76
N GLY A 51 2.19 22.89 12.16
CA GLY A 51 1.68 23.97 11.30
C GLY A 51 0.24 23.81 10.83
N MET A 52 -0.49 22.81 11.37
CA MET A 52 -1.90 22.60 11.03
C MET A 52 -2.83 23.60 11.74
N ALA A 53 -3.76 24.16 10.96
CA ALA A 53 -4.87 24.95 11.47
C ALA A 53 -5.92 24.00 12.07
N MET A 54 -5.78 23.72 13.37
CA MET A 54 -6.55 22.68 14.06
C MET A 54 -8.04 22.98 14.11
N GLU A 55 -8.45 24.25 13.99
CA GLU A 55 -9.86 24.67 13.89
C GLU A 55 -10.56 24.16 12.62
N TYR A 56 -9.80 23.89 11.55
CA TYR A 56 -10.32 23.31 10.31
C TYR A 56 -10.07 21.79 10.20
N TRP A 57 -9.24 21.23 11.09
CA TRP A 57 -8.95 19.79 11.16
C TRP A 57 -9.83 19.04 12.16
N THR A 58 -10.08 19.62 13.33
CA THR A 58 -10.72 18.91 14.47
C THR A 58 -12.23 18.92 14.31
N PRO A 59 -12.90 17.75 14.17
CA PRO A 59 -14.35 17.66 14.20
C PRO A 59 -14.96 18.18 15.49
N LYS A 60 -16.18 18.69 15.39
CA LYS A 60 -17.04 18.97 16.56
C LYS A 60 -17.93 17.76 16.85
N GLY A 61 -18.32 17.59 18.10
CA GLY A 61 -19.15 16.46 18.54
C GLY A 61 -18.36 15.16 18.73
N GLU A 62 -19.06 14.13 19.19
CA GLU A 62 -18.44 12.86 19.62
C GLU A 62 -19.21 11.64 19.07
N GLY A 63 -18.59 10.46 19.19
CA GLY A 63 -19.19 9.19 18.78
C GLY A 63 -19.48 9.15 17.29
N ARG A 64 -20.66 8.67 16.89
CA ARG A 64 -21.06 8.64 15.48
C ARG A 64 -21.57 9.99 14.97
N ALA A 65 -21.85 10.94 15.86
CA ALA A 65 -22.52 12.19 15.55
C ALA A 65 -21.56 13.38 15.32
N PHE A 66 -20.26 13.14 15.15
CA PHE A 66 -19.31 14.21 14.87
C PHE A 66 -19.59 14.91 13.52
N GLU A 67 -19.23 16.18 13.43
CA GLU A 67 -19.32 16.99 12.21
C GLU A 67 -17.98 16.96 11.48
N LEU A 68 -17.98 16.59 10.19
CA LEU A 68 -16.77 16.67 9.37
C LEU A 68 -16.32 18.13 9.28
N SER A 69 -15.06 18.38 9.63
CA SER A 69 -14.43 19.69 9.47
C SER A 69 -14.08 19.94 7.99
N PRO A 70 -13.78 21.18 7.57
CA PRO A 70 -13.45 21.48 6.17
C PRO A 70 -12.33 20.63 5.59
N ILE A 71 -11.30 20.28 6.38
CA ILE A 71 -10.20 19.43 5.89
C ILE A 71 -10.64 17.96 5.73
N LEU A 72 -11.60 17.50 6.52
CA LEU A 72 -12.11 16.13 6.47
C LEU A 72 -13.34 15.99 5.55
N GLU A 73 -13.89 17.10 5.04
CA GLU A 73 -15.04 17.13 4.12
C GLU A 73 -14.89 16.18 2.92
N PRO A 74 -13.71 16.06 2.25
CA PRO A 74 -13.54 15.13 1.14
C PRO A 74 -13.75 13.65 1.51
N LEU A 75 -13.69 13.31 2.80
CA LEU A 75 -13.91 11.94 3.30
C LEU A 75 -15.40 11.63 3.55
N ALA A 76 -16.32 12.57 3.32
CA ALA A 76 -17.76 12.38 3.52
C ALA A 76 -18.33 11.09 2.88
N PRO A 77 -17.92 10.66 1.67
CA PRO A 77 -18.39 9.39 1.08
C PRO A 77 -18.04 8.15 1.90
N TYR A 78 -17.07 8.24 2.81
CA TYR A 78 -16.58 7.14 3.64
C TYR A 78 -17.03 7.26 5.10
N ARG A 79 -18.01 8.11 5.42
CA ARG A 79 -18.43 8.43 6.80
C ARG A 79 -18.61 7.21 7.72
N ASP A 80 -19.24 6.14 7.23
CA ASP A 80 -19.48 4.92 8.01
C ASP A 80 -18.24 4.03 8.20
N GLN A 81 -17.12 4.40 7.57
CA GLN A 81 -15.81 3.74 7.64
C GLN A 81 -14.76 4.63 8.33
N LEU A 82 -15.15 5.80 8.83
CA LEU A 82 -14.24 6.75 9.49
C LEU A 82 -14.30 6.62 11.01
N ILE A 83 -13.11 6.56 11.61
CA ILE A 83 -12.91 6.75 13.04
C ILE A 83 -12.00 7.96 13.19
N VAL A 84 -12.47 8.98 13.92
CA VAL A 84 -11.66 10.13 14.28
C VAL A 84 -11.32 10.03 15.76
N LEU A 85 -10.02 9.95 16.07
CA LEU A 85 -9.52 9.90 17.43
C LEU A 85 -8.90 11.25 17.78
N SER A 86 -9.23 11.76 18.97
CA SER A 86 -8.74 13.03 19.49
C SER A 86 -8.20 12.83 20.92
N GLY A 87 -7.36 13.75 21.38
CA GLY A 87 -6.75 13.68 22.71
C GLY A 87 -5.61 12.66 22.86
N ILE A 88 -5.22 11.98 21.77
CA ILE A 88 -4.04 11.12 21.77
C ILE A 88 -2.79 11.99 21.77
N LYS A 89 -1.95 11.80 22.78
CA LYS A 89 -0.64 12.43 22.88
C LYS A 89 0.41 11.34 22.96
N ALA A 90 1.36 11.34 22.04
CA ALA A 90 2.59 10.57 22.23
C ALA A 90 3.52 11.35 23.18
N SER A 91 4.30 10.62 23.97
CA SER A 91 5.33 11.19 24.83
C SER A 91 6.54 11.56 23.97
N TRP A 92 6.49 12.74 23.36
CA TRP A 92 7.59 13.26 22.53
C TRP A 92 8.56 14.05 23.40
N ASN A 93 9.86 13.76 23.26
CA ASN A 93 10.90 14.51 23.95
C ASN A 93 11.48 15.65 23.10
N TYR A 94 11.33 15.59 21.76
CA TYR A 94 11.90 16.58 20.83
C TYR A 94 10.92 16.94 19.70
N ILE A 95 10.92 18.21 19.32
CA ILE A 95 9.99 18.83 18.35
C ILE A 95 10.37 18.41 16.91
N HIS A 96 9.46 18.59 15.95
CA HIS A 96 9.64 18.44 14.50
C HIS A 96 10.27 17.11 14.06
N ALA A 97 11.60 17.02 13.99
CA ALA A 97 12.26 15.83 13.51
C ALA A 97 12.08 14.63 14.48
N GLY A 98 11.99 14.91 15.78
CA GLY A 98 11.62 13.89 16.77
C GLY A 98 10.20 13.35 16.58
N ALA A 99 9.29 14.22 16.12
CA ALA A 99 7.91 13.87 15.77
C ALA A 99 7.84 12.91 14.57
N SER A 100 8.66 13.18 13.55
CA SER A 100 8.77 12.31 12.38
C SER A 100 9.38 10.95 12.73
N GLY A 101 10.40 10.90 13.61
CA GLY A 101 11.06 9.66 14.00
C GLY A 101 10.16 8.67 14.75
N SER A 102 9.15 9.16 15.48
CA SER A 102 8.20 8.30 16.19
C SER A 102 6.89 8.03 15.48
N PHE A 103 6.66 8.67 14.33
CA PHE A 103 5.55 8.32 13.45
C PHE A 103 5.68 6.86 13.00
N LEU A 104 4.63 6.06 13.22
CA LEU A 104 4.53 4.61 12.95
C LEU A 104 5.52 3.70 13.68
N THR A 105 6.57 4.21 14.33
CA THR A 105 7.52 3.42 15.13
C THR A 105 7.16 3.39 16.62
N GLY A 106 6.47 4.41 17.13
CA GLY A 106 6.07 4.49 18.54
C GLY A 106 7.23 4.67 19.52
N THR A 107 8.45 4.96 19.04
CA THR A 107 9.61 5.22 19.91
C THR A 107 9.36 6.43 20.81
N THR A 108 9.66 6.32 22.10
CA THR A 108 9.48 7.43 23.06
C THR A 108 10.60 8.45 22.98
N ARG A 109 11.67 8.17 22.23
CA ARG A 109 12.84 9.05 22.12
C ARG A 109 12.68 10.06 20.99
N GLY A 110 12.25 9.61 19.81
CA GLY A 110 12.08 10.41 18.58
C GLY A 110 13.38 10.98 17.99
N GLY A 111 14.33 11.38 18.83
CA GLY A 111 15.64 11.90 18.46
C GLY A 111 16.35 12.50 19.68
N ARG A 112 17.58 12.98 19.49
CA ARG A 112 18.33 13.78 20.48
C ARG A 112 18.32 15.26 20.14
N ASN A 113 18.20 15.59 18.86
CA ASN A 113 18.12 16.93 18.30
C ASN A 113 17.48 16.83 16.91
N GLU A 114 17.46 17.92 16.14
CA GLU A 114 16.82 17.98 14.81
C GLU A 114 17.55 17.19 13.70
N VAL A 115 18.76 16.67 13.96
CA VAL A 115 19.55 15.89 12.99
C VAL A 115 19.83 14.46 13.45
N GLU A 116 19.78 14.19 14.75
CA GLU A 116 19.99 12.87 15.35
C GLU A 116 18.64 12.21 15.66
N ILE A 117 18.01 11.66 14.62
CA ILE A 117 16.69 11.03 14.71
C ILE A 117 16.84 9.57 15.13
N ILE A 118 16.03 9.16 16.09
CA ILE A 118 16.00 7.79 16.60
C ILE A 118 14.66 7.19 16.18
N ALA A 119 14.71 6.16 15.35
CA ALA A 119 13.55 5.39 14.89
C ALA A 119 13.82 3.89 15.11
N ASP A 120 12.75 3.11 15.24
CA ASP A 120 12.78 1.64 15.26
C ASP A 120 12.02 1.11 14.04
N VAL A 121 11.87 -0.21 13.91
CA VAL A 121 11.04 -0.82 12.87
C VAL A 121 9.61 -0.32 13.00
N SER A 122 9.11 0.30 11.94
CA SER A 122 7.77 0.88 11.92
C SER A 122 6.68 -0.17 11.65
N MET A 123 5.45 0.13 12.05
CA MET A 123 4.30 -0.76 11.83
C MET A 123 4.08 -1.06 10.34
N ASP A 124 4.22 -0.08 9.46
CA ASP A 124 4.13 -0.26 8.01
C ASP A 124 5.22 -1.18 7.46
N GLN A 125 6.44 -1.13 8.00
CA GLN A 125 7.50 -2.08 7.63
C GLN A 125 7.17 -3.52 8.07
N LEU A 126 6.53 -3.70 9.22
CA LEU A 126 6.04 -5.02 9.66
C LEU A 126 4.94 -5.54 8.73
N LEU A 127 3.98 -4.69 8.36
CA LEU A 127 2.91 -5.02 7.42
C LEU A 127 3.47 -5.38 6.04
N ALA A 128 4.41 -4.58 5.52
CA ALA A 128 5.08 -4.82 4.25
C ALA A 128 5.76 -6.19 4.21
N ARG A 129 6.47 -6.58 5.28
CA ARG A 129 7.10 -7.91 5.40
C ARG A 129 6.07 -9.04 5.44
N HIS A 130 4.97 -8.84 6.16
CA HIS A 130 3.93 -9.85 6.31
C HIS A 130 3.17 -10.10 5.00
N PHE A 131 2.83 -9.03 4.27
CA PHE A 131 2.02 -9.08 3.06
C PHE A 131 2.83 -9.04 1.75
N ALA A 132 4.17 -9.16 1.81
CA ALA A 132 5.06 -9.01 0.66
C ALA A 132 4.70 -9.93 -0.53
N ASN A 133 4.14 -11.11 -0.25
CA ASN A 133 3.76 -12.09 -1.28
C ASN A 133 2.36 -11.86 -1.88
N GLU A 134 1.58 -10.92 -1.33
CA GLU A 134 0.22 -10.59 -1.79
C GLU A 134 0.18 -9.40 -2.74
N THR A 135 1.25 -8.59 -2.75
CA THR A 135 1.35 -7.35 -3.53
C THR A 135 2.54 -7.39 -4.48
N GLN A 136 2.47 -6.71 -5.63
CA GLN A 136 3.60 -6.61 -6.56
C GLN A 136 4.80 -5.86 -5.94
N VAL A 137 4.53 -4.86 -5.11
CA VAL A 137 5.54 -4.09 -4.38
C VAL A 137 5.16 -4.09 -2.90
N PRO A 138 6.05 -4.52 -1.98
CA PRO A 138 5.73 -4.67 -0.57
C PRO A 138 5.59 -3.34 0.19
N SER A 139 6.27 -2.27 -0.26
CA SER A 139 6.21 -0.91 0.31
C SER A 139 6.41 0.12 -0.80
N LEU A 140 5.76 1.28 -0.67
CA LEU A 140 5.96 2.43 -1.54
C LEU A 140 5.95 3.71 -0.70
N GLU A 141 7.07 4.41 -0.71
CA GLU A 141 7.30 5.68 -0.06
C GLU A 141 7.03 6.82 -1.06
N LEU A 142 6.23 7.82 -0.68
CA LEU A 142 5.80 8.94 -1.52
C LEU A 142 6.27 10.28 -0.96
#